data_AF-A0A351SF97-F1
#
_entry.id   AF-A0A351SF97-F1
#
_cell.length_a   1.000
_cell.length_b   1.000
_cell.length_c   1.000
_cell.angle_alpha   90.00
_cell.angle_beta   90.00
_cell.angle_gamma   90.00
#
_symmetry.space_group_name_H-M   'P 1'
#
loop_
_entity.id
_entity.type
_entity.pdbx_description
1 polymer ?
#
loop_
_entity_poly.entity_id
_entity_poly.type
_entity_poly.pdbx_seq_one_letter_code
_entity_poly.pdbx_strand_id
1 'polypeptide(L)'
;VAKYTINPAISHGIDSEVGSVEVGKLADLVLWKPAFFGAKPALIIKGGGIVAAPMGDPNASIPTPQPVHYRYMFGAFGGAREATSVTFVSQASLENGLADQLGLRKQLMAVRNTRNIGKADMILNNYCPKIDVDSQTYEVRADGELLVCEPAEVLPLAQRYFLF
;
A
#
# COMPACT_ATOMS: atom_id res chain seq x y z
N VAL A 1 -6.02 -0.62 9.20
CA VAL A 1 -6.03 -0.49 7.72
C VAL A 1 -5.68 0.92 7.23
N ALA A 2 -6.34 1.99 7.71
CA ALA A 2 -6.12 3.36 7.21
C ALA A 2 -4.65 3.83 7.23
N LYS A 3 -3.88 3.39 8.24
CA LYS A 3 -2.46 3.73 8.45
C LYS A 3 -1.53 3.39 7.27
N TYR A 4 -1.83 2.37 6.47
CA TYR A 4 -1.00 1.95 5.33
C TYR A 4 -1.73 2.04 3.97
N THR A 5 -2.96 2.56 3.98
CA THR A 5 -3.81 2.66 2.78
C THR A 5 -4.14 4.13 2.51
N ILE A 6 -5.24 4.62 3.07
CA ILE A 6 -5.77 5.94 2.74
C ILE A 6 -4.95 7.10 3.33
N ASN A 7 -4.40 6.98 4.54
CA ASN A 7 -3.69 8.10 5.18
C ASN A 7 -2.36 8.46 4.49
N PRO A 8 -1.52 7.49 4.06
CA PRO A 8 -0.39 7.78 3.19
C PRO A 8 -0.83 8.37 1.85
N ALA A 9 -1.94 7.90 1.27
CA ALA A 9 -2.45 8.42 0.00
C ALA A 9 -2.86 9.90 0.12
N ILE A 10 -3.56 10.28 1.20
CA ILE A 10 -3.91 11.68 1.51
C ILE A 10 -2.64 12.50 1.69
N SER A 11 -1.69 12.00 2.50
CA SER A 11 -0.45 12.70 2.82
C SER A 11 0.40 13.02 1.58
N HIS A 12 0.38 12.13 0.59
CA HIS A 12 1.11 12.29 -0.67
C HIS A 12 0.25 12.90 -1.79
N GLY A 13 -1.02 13.21 -1.54
CA GLY A 13 -1.87 13.86 -2.54
C GLY A 13 -2.27 12.97 -3.71
N ILE A 14 -2.43 11.67 -3.45
CA ILE A 14 -2.78 10.63 -4.44
C ILE A 14 -4.06 9.88 -4.05
N ASP A 15 -4.77 10.34 -3.02
CA ASP A 15 -5.97 9.73 -2.48
C ASP A 15 -7.16 9.73 -3.44
N SER A 16 -7.14 10.56 -4.49
CA SER A 16 -8.13 10.46 -5.56
C SER A 16 -7.99 9.23 -6.43
N GLU A 17 -6.77 8.67 -6.50
CA GLU A 17 -6.45 7.57 -7.41
C GLU A 17 -6.37 6.24 -6.66
N VAL A 18 -5.85 6.23 -5.42
CA VAL A 18 -5.56 5.00 -4.66
C VAL A 18 -5.86 5.16 -3.17
N GLY A 19 -5.65 4.09 -2.40
CA GLY A 19 -5.68 4.12 -0.93
C GLY A 19 -6.97 3.63 -0.30
N SER A 20 -8.01 3.32 -1.07
CA SER A 20 -9.27 2.76 -0.57
C SER A 20 -10.05 2.06 -1.68
N VAL A 21 -11.07 1.28 -1.31
CA VAL A 21 -12.00 0.64 -2.24
C VAL A 21 -13.21 1.54 -2.40
N GLU A 22 -13.15 2.46 -3.36
CA GLU A 22 -14.20 3.45 -3.65
C GLU A 22 -14.39 3.56 -5.17
N VAL A 23 -15.63 3.85 -5.58
CA VAL A 23 -15.95 4.06 -7.00
C VAL A 23 -15.18 5.26 -7.54
N GLY A 24 -14.58 5.11 -8.73
CA GLY A 24 -13.79 6.16 -9.40
C GLY A 24 -12.28 6.10 -9.13
N LYS A 25 -11.83 5.27 -8.19
CA LYS A 25 -10.39 5.02 -7.95
C LYS A 25 -9.84 3.91 -8.84
N LEU A 26 -8.51 3.85 -8.96
CA LEU A 26 -7.83 2.74 -9.63
C LEU A 26 -8.20 1.41 -8.94
N ALA A 27 -8.43 0.38 -9.75
CA ALA A 27 -8.70 -0.98 -9.28
C ALA A 27 -7.40 -1.67 -8.81
N ASP A 28 -6.78 -1.10 -7.78
CA ASP A 28 -5.62 -1.62 -7.07
C ASP A 28 -6.11 -2.37 -5.83
N LEU A 29 -6.25 -3.69 -5.95
CA LEU A 29 -6.90 -4.53 -4.96
C LEU A 29 -6.00 -5.68 -4.54
N VAL A 30 -6.09 -6.07 -3.27
CA VAL A 30 -5.43 -7.26 -2.73
C VAL A 30 -6.48 -8.18 -2.13
N LEU A 31 -6.57 -9.40 -2.65
CA LEU A 31 -7.47 -10.42 -2.12
C LEU A 31 -6.72 -11.28 -1.12
N TRP A 32 -7.41 -11.66 -0.05
CA TRP A 32 -6.85 -12.44 1.03
C TRP A 32 -7.72 -13.66 1.31
N LYS A 33 -7.07 -14.80 1.58
CA LYS A 33 -7.72 -15.87 2.34
C LYS A 33 -7.68 -15.44 3.82
N PRO A 34 -8.78 -15.51 4.58
CA PRO A 34 -8.82 -15.03 5.97
C PRO A 34 -7.69 -15.58 6.84
N ALA A 35 -7.35 -16.86 6.70
CA ALA A 35 -6.27 -17.51 7.45
C ALA A 35 -4.86 -16.95 7.18
N PHE A 36 -4.68 -16.19 6.09
CA PHE A 36 -3.41 -15.58 5.68
C PHE A 36 -3.45 -14.04 5.65
N PHE A 37 -4.54 -13.44 6.15
CA PHE A 37 -4.74 -12.00 6.14
C PHE A 37 -3.57 -11.27 6.81
N GLY A 38 -2.96 -10.32 6.09
CA GLY A 38 -1.80 -9.55 6.55
C GLY A 38 -0.45 -10.25 6.38
N ALA A 39 -0.40 -11.55 6.06
CA ALA A 39 0.85 -12.29 5.88
C ALA A 39 1.15 -12.65 4.41
N LYS A 40 0.24 -13.36 3.73
CA LYS A 40 0.42 -13.84 2.35
C LYS A 40 -0.85 -13.63 1.50
N PRO A 41 -0.89 -12.63 0.60
CA PRO A 41 -2.06 -12.38 -0.24
C PRO A 41 -2.37 -13.51 -1.23
N ALA A 42 -3.66 -13.68 -1.56
CA ALA A 42 -4.12 -14.67 -2.52
C ALA A 42 -4.09 -14.16 -3.96
N LEU A 43 -4.24 -12.85 -4.18
CA LEU A 43 -4.22 -12.22 -5.50
C LEU A 43 -3.87 -10.74 -5.36
N ILE A 44 -3.03 -10.22 -6.26
CA ILE A 44 -2.70 -8.79 -6.34
C ILE A 44 -3.17 -8.29 -7.70
N ILE A 45 -4.07 -7.31 -7.68
CA ILE A 45 -4.66 -6.67 -8.85
C ILE A 45 -4.15 -5.23 -8.88
N LYS A 46 -3.67 -4.78 -10.03
CA LYS A 46 -3.21 -3.42 -10.29
C LYS A 46 -3.93 -2.90 -11.53
N GLY A 47 -4.60 -1.75 -11.43
CA GLY A 47 -5.36 -1.17 -12.55
C GLY A 47 -6.32 -2.15 -13.23
N GLY A 48 -6.93 -3.06 -12.46
CA GLY A 48 -7.84 -4.09 -12.98
C GLY A 48 -7.17 -5.35 -13.56
N GLY A 49 -5.84 -5.36 -13.74
CA GLY A 49 -5.09 -6.54 -14.18
C GLY A 49 -4.47 -7.30 -13.02
N ILE A 50 -4.50 -8.64 -13.05
CA ILE A 50 -3.78 -9.46 -12.06
C ILE A 50 -2.28 -9.34 -12.33
N VAL A 51 -1.51 -8.88 -11.35
CA VAL A 51 -0.04 -8.69 -11.47
C VAL A 51 0.77 -9.77 -10.75
N ALA A 52 0.22 -10.38 -9.71
CA ALA A 52 0.89 -11.46 -9.01
C ALA A 52 -0.11 -12.35 -8.25
N ALA A 53 0.22 -13.64 -8.15
CA ALA A 53 -0.55 -14.64 -7.43
C ALA A 53 0.38 -15.77 -6.94
N PRO A 54 0.04 -16.46 -5.83
CA PRO A 54 0.66 -17.74 -5.49
C PRO A 54 0.20 -18.78 -6.52
N MET A 55 1.15 -19.33 -7.28
CA MET A 55 0.90 -20.24 -8.38
C MET A 55 1.79 -21.47 -8.27
N GLY A 56 1.19 -22.64 -8.49
CA GLY A 56 1.84 -23.94 -8.46
C GLY A 56 2.82 -24.19 -9.60
N ASP A 57 3.08 -25.47 -9.87
CA ASP A 57 3.86 -25.91 -11.03
C ASP A 57 3.11 -25.56 -12.35
N PRO A 58 3.71 -24.76 -13.26
CA PRO A 58 3.09 -24.42 -14.53
C PRO A 58 2.92 -25.61 -15.49
N ASN A 59 3.62 -26.73 -15.27
CA ASN A 59 3.48 -27.94 -16.08
C ASN A 59 2.41 -28.91 -15.53
N ALA A 60 1.79 -28.59 -14.39
CA ALA A 60 0.76 -29.44 -13.81
C ALA A 60 -0.59 -29.29 -14.52
N SER A 61 -1.50 -30.24 -14.29
CA SER A 61 -2.83 -30.26 -14.93
C SER A 61 -3.78 -29.15 -14.46
N ILE A 62 -3.52 -28.56 -13.29
CA ILE A 62 -4.29 -27.47 -12.66
C ILE A 62 -3.30 -26.55 -11.90
N PRO A 63 -3.67 -25.32 -11.49
CA PRO A 63 -2.73 -24.35 -10.91
C PRO A 63 -2.33 -24.58 -9.43
N THR A 64 -2.92 -25.57 -8.75
CA THR A 64 -2.74 -25.82 -7.32
C THR A 64 -1.61 -26.80 -6.91
N PRO A 65 -1.08 -27.70 -7.76
CA PRO A 65 0.00 -28.61 -7.41
C PRO A 65 1.29 -27.86 -7.07
N GLN A 66 2.02 -28.41 -6.11
CA GLN A 66 3.24 -27.82 -5.57
C GLN A 66 4.39 -27.84 -6.61
N PRO A 67 5.36 -26.91 -6.52
CA PRO A 67 5.52 -25.88 -5.49
C PRO A 67 4.72 -24.61 -5.78
N VAL A 68 3.95 -24.16 -4.77
CA VAL A 68 3.18 -22.91 -4.84
C VAL A 68 4.02 -21.77 -4.26
N HIS A 69 4.35 -20.80 -5.10
CA HIS A 69 5.01 -19.56 -4.71
C HIS A 69 4.51 -18.39 -5.55
N TYR A 70 4.83 -17.15 -5.15
CA TYR A 70 4.43 -16.00 -5.94
C TYR A 70 5.11 -16.01 -7.31
N ARG A 71 4.29 -15.78 -8.33
CA ARG A 71 4.72 -15.57 -9.70
C ARG A 71 4.06 -14.30 -10.23
N TYR A 72 4.77 -13.60 -11.11
CA TYR A 72 4.16 -12.52 -11.88
C TYR A 72 3.10 -13.08 -12.83
N MET A 73 2.02 -12.34 -12.96
CA MET A 73 0.88 -12.65 -13.83
C MET A 73 0.86 -11.68 -15.01
N PHE A 74 -0.05 -11.90 -15.97
CA PHE A 74 -0.07 -11.15 -17.23
C PHE A 74 -0.09 -9.63 -17.08
N GLY A 75 -0.73 -9.07 -16.04
CA GLY A 75 -0.73 -7.64 -15.77
C GLY A 75 0.65 -7.04 -15.50
N ALA A 76 1.65 -7.86 -15.14
CA ALA A 76 3.01 -7.41 -14.85
C ALA A 76 3.93 -7.38 -16.10
N PHE A 77 3.46 -7.87 -17.25
CA PHE A 77 4.29 -8.05 -18.44
C PHE A 77 3.90 -7.14 -19.60
N GLY A 78 4.83 -6.94 -20.54
CA GLY A 78 4.60 -6.22 -21.80
C GLY A 78 3.97 -4.84 -21.62
N GLY A 79 3.08 -4.48 -22.56
CA GLY A 79 2.26 -3.26 -22.49
C GLY A 79 1.18 -3.30 -21.42
N ALA A 80 0.80 -4.48 -20.89
CA ALA A 80 -0.18 -4.57 -19.80
C ALA A 80 0.34 -3.89 -18.53
N ARG A 81 1.65 -4.00 -18.24
CA ARG A 81 2.31 -3.26 -17.16
C ARG A 81 2.18 -1.74 -17.32
N GLU A 82 2.14 -1.25 -18.55
CA GLU A 82 2.06 0.19 -18.86
C GLU A 82 0.63 0.68 -18.70
N ALA A 83 -0.35 -0.12 -19.14
CA ALA A 83 -1.77 0.18 -19.03
C ALA A 83 -2.34 0.03 -17.60
N THR A 84 -1.77 -0.84 -16.77
CA THR A 84 -2.26 -1.11 -15.40
C THR A 84 -1.59 -0.24 -14.33
N SER A 85 -0.50 0.45 -14.67
CA SER A 85 0.29 1.22 -13.72
C SER A 85 0.32 2.70 -14.06
N VAL A 86 0.44 3.52 -13.03
CA VAL A 86 0.57 4.98 -13.16
C VAL A 86 1.90 5.43 -12.56
N THR A 87 2.38 6.59 -12.99
CA THR A 87 3.52 7.29 -12.39
C THR A 87 3.04 8.61 -11.85
N PHE A 88 3.17 8.82 -10.54
CA PHE A 88 2.81 10.08 -9.91
C PHE A 88 3.92 11.12 -10.11
N VAL A 89 3.54 12.32 -10.55
CA VAL A 89 4.46 13.43 -10.85
C VAL A 89 3.91 14.74 -10.27
N SER A 90 4.71 15.80 -10.28
CA SER A 90 4.19 17.14 -9.95
C SER A 90 3.23 17.64 -11.03
N GLN A 91 2.29 18.50 -10.66
CA GLN A 91 1.40 19.18 -11.61
C GLN A 91 2.19 19.87 -12.73
N ALA A 92 3.24 20.62 -12.37
CA ALA A 92 4.09 21.32 -13.33
C ALA A 92 4.80 20.36 -14.31
N SER A 93 5.24 19.19 -13.85
CA SER A 93 5.85 18.18 -14.72
C SER A 93 4.85 17.64 -15.74
N LEU A 94 3.62 17.38 -15.30
CA LEU A 94 2.57 16.90 -16.19
C LEU A 94 2.23 17.94 -17.28
N GLU A 95 2.07 19.20 -16.89
CA GLU A 95 1.75 20.32 -17.79
C GLU A 95 2.87 20.64 -18.79
N ASN A 96 4.13 20.41 -18.41
CA ASN A 96 5.28 20.60 -19.29
C ASN A 96 5.50 19.42 -20.28
N GLY A 97 4.58 18.45 -20.35
CA GLY A 97 4.68 17.35 -21.30
C GLY A 97 5.80 16.35 -20.99
N LEU A 98 6.09 16.11 -19.71
CA LEU A 98 7.16 15.20 -19.27
C LEU A 98 7.06 13.80 -19.92
N ALA A 99 5.84 13.32 -20.17
CA ALA A 99 5.62 12.03 -20.80
C ALA A 99 6.30 11.94 -22.17
N ASP A 100 6.13 12.95 -23.01
CA ASP A 100 6.70 12.99 -24.36
C ASP A 100 8.21 13.21 -24.33
N GLN A 101 8.68 14.11 -23.46
CA GLN A 101 10.11 14.42 -23.32
C GLN A 101 10.95 13.19 -22.95
N LEU A 102 10.39 12.28 -22.13
CA LEU A 102 11.09 11.10 -21.64
C LEU A 102 10.61 9.78 -22.30
N GLY A 103 9.68 9.85 -23.26
CA GLY A 103 9.11 8.66 -23.90
C GLY A 103 8.41 7.70 -22.92
N LEU A 104 7.75 8.24 -21.89
CA LEU A 104 7.08 7.45 -20.87
C LEU A 104 5.77 6.88 -21.40
N ARG A 105 5.58 5.57 -21.23
CA ARG A 105 4.37 4.87 -21.69
C ARG A 105 3.29 4.65 -20.62
N LYS A 106 3.66 4.79 -19.34
CA LYS A 106 2.70 4.76 -18.23
C LYS A 106 1.94 6.07 -18.17
N GLN A 107 0.67 6.00 -17.79
CA GLN A 107 -0.11 7.19 -17.50
C GLN A 107 0.56 7.99 -16.37
N LEU A 108 0.74 9.29 -16.60
CA LEU A 108 1.20 10.21 -15.56
C LEU A 108 -0.02 10.77 -14.81
N MET A 109 0.07 10.84 -13.49
CA MET A 109 -0.95 11.44 -12.64
C MET A 109 -0.32 12.50 -11.75
N ALA A 110 -0.92 13.69 -11.69
CA ALA A 110 -0.41 14.77 -10.86
C ALA A 110 -0.79 14.56 -9.38
N VAL A 111 0.19 14.70 -8.50
CA VAL A 111 -0.08 14.82 -7.05
C VAL A 111 -0.76 16.15 -6.77
N ARG A 112 -1.71 16.17 -5.83
CA ARG A 112 -2.49 17.38 -5.50
C ARG A 112 -2.80 17.49 -4.01
N ASN A 113 -3.17 18.68 -3.56
CA ASN A 113 -3.65 18.92 -2.19
C ASN A 113 -2.69 18.47 -1.06
N THR A 114 -1.38 18.63 -1.23
CA THR A 114 -0.38 18.25 -0.21
C THR A 114 -0.07 19.34 0.81
N ARG A 115 -0.70 20.53 0.67
CA ARG A 115 -0.38 21.73 1.46
C ARG A 115 -1.52 22.22 2.35
N ASN A 116 -2.75 21.80 2.05
CA ASN A 116 -3.96 22.23 2.77
C ASN A 116 -4.54 21.10 3.63
N ILE A 117 -3.68 20.15 4.03
CA ILE A 117 -4.03 19.00 4.86
C ILE A 117 -3.19 19.03 6.15
N GLY A 118 -3.71 18.40 7.19
CA GLY A 118 -3.03 18.24 8.47
C GLY A 118 -3.48 16.98 9.20
N LYS A 119 -3.23 16.95 10.51
CA LYS A 119 -3.58 15.79 11.37
C LYS A 119 -5.08 15.50 11.37
N ALA A 120 -5.91 16.54 11.28
CA ALA A 120 -7.37 16.43 11.29
C ALA A 120 -7.93 15.58 10.13
N ASP A 121 -7.25 15.59 8.99
CA ASP A 121 -7.65 14.88 7.76
C ASP A 121 -7.29 13.38 7.79
N MET A 122 -6.56 12.93 8.80
CA MET A 122 -6.13 11.53 8.91
C MET A 122 -7.28 10.64 9.38
N ILE A 123 -7.82 9.84 8.45
CA ILE A 123 -8.94 8.93 8.68
C ILE A 123 -8.63 7.96 9.83
N LEU A 124 -9.50 7.95 10.84
CA LEU A 124 -9.40 7.15 12.08
C LEU A 124 -8.10 7.38 12.88
N ASN A 125 -7.35 8.45 12.62
CA ASN A 125 -6.00 8.69 13.16
C ASN A 125 -5.68 10.17 13.40
N ASN A 126 -6.70 10.97 13.72
CA ASN A 126 -6.62 12.42 13.85
C ASN A 126 -6.43 12.94 15.29
N TYR A 127 -6.34 12.05 16.29
CA TYR A 127 -6.09 12.46 17.68
C TYR A 127 -4.75 13.19 17.82
N CYS A 128 -4.77 14.35 18.48
CA CYS A 128 -3.62 15.23 18.68
C CYS A 128 -3.49 15.58 20.17
N PRO A 129 -2.98 14.66 21.01
CA PRO A 129 -2.76 14.92 22.43
C PRO A 129 -1.61 15.89 22.66
N LYS A 130 -1.53 16.44 23.87
CA LYS A 130 -0.29 17.04 24.36
C LYS A 130 0.70 15.93 24.68
N ILE A 131 1.76 15.84 23.88
CA ILE A 131 2.86 14.91 24.11
C ILE A 131 3.95 15.60 24.93
N ASP A 132 4.27 15.06 26.09
CA ASP A 132 5.39 15.47 26.93
C ASP A 132 6.41 14.32 26.98
N VAL A 133 7.71 14.65 26.84
CA VAL A 133 8.82 13.69 26.93
C VAL A 133 9.81 14.17 27.97
N ASP A 134 10.07 13.35 28.99
CA ASP A 134 11.06 13.67 30.01
C ASP A 134 12.50 13.52 29.45
N SER A 135 13.32 14.57 29.57
CA SER A 135 14.65 14.61 28.96
C SER A 135 15.70 13.74 29.63
N GLN A 136 15.43 13.23 30.85
CA GLN A 136 16.39 12.42 31.62
C GLN A 136 16.00 10.93 31.60
N THR A 137 14.72 10.64 31.72
CA THR A 137 14.18 9.28 31.84
C THR A 137 13.61 8.74 30.52
N TYR A 138 13.33 9.62 29.57
CA TYR A 138 12.64 9.31 28.30
C TYR A 138 11.21 8.78 28.46
N GLU A 139 10.59 8.99 29.62
CA GLU A 139 9.16 8.75 29.79
C GLU A 139 8.36 9.61 28.81
N VAL A 140 7.41 8.98 28.11
CA VAL A 140 6.51 9.65 27.18
C VAL A 140 5.13 9.70 27.79
N ARG A 141 4.52 10.88 27.85
CA ARG A 141 3.15 11.09 28.35
C ARG A 141 2.26 11.69 27.28
N ALA A 142 1.01 11.24 27.20
CA ALA A 142 -0.04 11.86 26.39
C ALA A 142 -1.16 12.35 27.32
N ASP A 143 -1.42 13.66 27.31
CA ASP A 143 -2.40 14.29 28.20
C ASP A 143 -2.18 13.93 29.69
N GLY A 144 -0.90 13.80 30.08
CA GLY A 144 -0.47 13.43 31.44
C GLY A 144 -0.33 11.93 31.72
N GLU A 145 -0.96 11.09 30.89
CA GLU A 145 -0.93 9.62 31.02
C GLU A 145 0.38 9.03 30.51
N LEU A 146 1.04 8.19 31.31
CA LEU A 146 2.28 7.51 30.92
C LEU A 146 2.01 6.48 29.83
N LEU A 147 2.70 6.60 28.69
CA LEU A 147 2.63 5.66 27.59
C LEU A 147 3.75 4.62 27.71
N VAL A 148 3.40 3.44 28.20
CA VAL A 148 4.34 2.31 28.34
C VAL A 148 3.66 1.01 27.94
N CYS A 149 4.44 0.09 27.37
CA CYS A 149 4.03 -1.28 27.13
C CYS A 149 5.23 -2.22 27.25
N GLU A 150 5.00 -3.42 27.78
CA GLU A 150 6.02 -4.46 27.82
C GLU A 150 6.33 -4.98 26.41
N PRO A 151 7.58 -5.41 26.15
CA PRO A 151 7.92 -6.08 24.90
C PRO A 151 7.17 -7.42 24.77
N ALA A 152 6.72 -7.75 23.56
CA ALA A 152 6.11 -9.05 23.28
C ALA A 152 7.18 -10.10 22.94
N GLU A 153 7.13 -11.27 23.58
CA GLU A 153 8.06 -12.38 23.33
C GLU A 153 7.74 -13.15 22.03
N VAL A 154 6.46 -13.19 21.65
CA VAL A 154 5.97 -13.92 20.47
C VAL A 154 4.93 -13.07 19.75
N LEU A 155 4.96 -13.10 18.42
CA LEU A 155 4.03 -12.34 17.57
C LEU A 155 3.17 -13.26 16.69
N PRO A 156 1.91 -12.86 16.43
CA PRO A 156 1.11 -13.49 15.38
C PRO A 156 1.71 -13.20 14.00
N LEU A 157 1.26 -13.93 12.98
CA LEU A 157 1.69 -13.73 11.59
C LEU A 157 3.22 -13.84 11.39
N ALA A 158 3.92 -14.63 12.22
CA ALA A 158 5.37 -14.84 12.16
C ALA A 158 5.70 -16.32 11.84
N GLN A 159 6.39 -17.03 12.72
CA GLN A 159 6.95 -18.40 12.53
C GLN A 159 5.98 -19.44 11.94
N ARG A 160 4.66 -19.30 12.16
CA ARG A 160 3.64 -20.19 11.57
C ARG A 160 3.60 -20.12 10.03
N TYR A 161 3.92 -18.97 9.45
CA TYR A 161 3.66 -18.69 8.03
C TYR A 161 4.91 -18.69 7.16
N PHE A 162 6.09 -18.51 7.75
CA PHE A 162 7.33 -18.28 7.02
C PHE A 162 8.31 -19.43 7.26
N LEU A 163 8.93 -19.90 6.19
CA LEU A 163 9.94 -20.97 6.27
C LEU A 163 11.24 -20.46 6.90
N PHE A 164 11.52 -19.17 6.69
CA PHE A 164 12.65 -18.41 7.23
C PHE A 164 12.16 -17.02 7.61
#